data_AF-A0A0B8WZP8-F1
#
_entry.id   AF-A0A0B8WZP8-F1
#
_cell.length_a   1.000
_cell.length_b   1.000
_cell.length_c   1.000
_cell.angle_alpha   90.00
_cell.angle_beta   90.00
_cell.angle_gamma   90.00
#
_symmetry.space_group_name_H-M   'P 1'
#
loop_
_entity.id
_entity.type
_entity.pdbx_description
1 polymer ?
#
loop_
_entity_poly.entity_id
_entity_poly.type
_entity_poly.pdbx_seq_one_letter_code
_entity_poly.pdbx_strand_id
1 'polypeptide(L)'
;MKLLILLYCLVLSFSAYAENISLKMYSSKTKKYEEVKIFTQDGLKISSNCIKKGKPDCEALRVGLGSAKEKPQGPVLGNPAARYCAAFNAGNRILKDEKNNEYDYCVFSDGSMIDSWSLYYRHHK
;
A
#
# COMPACT_ATOMS: atom_id res chain seq x y z
N MET A 1 -5.25 -34.77 37.06
CA MET A 1 -5.24 -33.28 37.11
C MET A 1 -4.09 -32.61 36.32
N LYS A 2 -3.35 -33.32 35.44
CA LYS A 2 -2.34 -32.72 34.55
C LYS A 2 -2.72 -32.71 33.06
N LEU A 3 -3.91 -33.22 32.72
CA LEU A 3 -4.36 -33.38 31.33
C LEU A 3 -5.24 -32.23 30.81
N LEU A 4 -5.59 -31.26 31.67
CA LEU A 4 -6.51 -30.17 31.34
C LEU A 4 -5.82 -28.84 31.00
N ILE A 5 -4.50 -28.73 31.14
CA ILE A 5 -3.77 -27.47 30.91
C ILE A 5 -3.19 -27.38 29.48
N LEU A 6 -2.98 -28.51 28.80
CA LEU A 6 -2.41 -28.54 27.45
C LEU A 6 -3.40 -28.21 26.32
N LEU A 7 -4.70 -28.09 26.61
CA LEU A 7 -5.71 -27.74 25.61
C LEU A 7 -5.96 -26.23 25.48
N TYR A 8 -5.38 -25.40 26.36
CA TYR A 8 -5.71 -23.96 26.42
C TYR A 8 -4.79 -23.08 25.56
N CYS A 9 -3.67 -23.61 25.05
CA CYS A 9 -2.72 -22.84 24.22
C CYS A 9 -3.02 -22.84 22.71
N LEU A 10 -4.04 -23.56 22.25
CA LEU A 10 -4.28 -23.79 20.81
C LEU A 10 -5.28 -22.85 20.15
N VAL A 11 -5.79 -21.83 20.85
CA VAL A 11 -6.86 -20.93 20.32
C VAL A 11 -6.41 -19.48 20.11
N LEU A 12 -5.12 -19.16 20.28
CA LEU A 12 -4.55 -17.86 19.90
C LEU A 12 -3.77 -17.94 18.60
N SER A 13 -4.28 -18.68 17.60
CA SER A 13 -3.93 -18.41 16.22
C SER A 13 -4.50 -17.04 15.88
N PHE A 14 -3.68 -16.00 16.07
CA PHE A 14 -3.93 -14.66 15.54
C PHE A 14 -4.13 -14.81 14.04
N SER A 15 -5.38 -14.85 13.60
CA SER A 15 -5.74 -14.58 12.22
C SER A 15 -5.24 -13.17 11.93
N ALA A 16 -4.05 -13.04 11.37
CA ALA A 16 -3.64 -11.83 10.68
C ALA A 16 -4.58 -11.71 9.48
N TYR A 17 -5.79 -11.18 9.71
CA TYR A 17 -6.73 -10.89 8.65
C TYR A 17 -6.03 -9.91 7.72
N ALA A 18 -5.73 -10.35 6.51
CA ALA A 18 -5.43 -9.43 5.43
C ALA A 18 -6.70 -8.63 5.20
N GLU A 19 -6.81 -7.46 5.84
CA GLU A 19 -7.90 -6.52 5.57
C GLU A 19 -7.79 -6.12 4.11
N ASN A 20 -8.68 -6.67 3.28
CA ASN A 20 -8.88 -6.20 1.92
C ASN A 20 -9.65 -4.89 2.02
N ILE A 21 -8.92 -3.77 2.05
CA ILE A 21 -9.53 -2.44 2.13
C ILE A 21 -9.93 -2.05 0.72
N SER A 22 -11.19 -1.69 0.53
CA SER A 22 -11.65 -1.05 -0.70
C SER A 22 -11.59 0.46 -0.55
N LEU A 23 -10.84 1.11 -1.43
CA LEU A 23 -10.77 2.56 -1.53
C LEU A 23 -11.31 3.00 -2.89
N LYS A 24 -11.54 4.30 -3.05
CA LYS A 24 -12.01 4.89 -4.30
C LYS A 24 -11.07 5.99 -4.79
N MET A 25 -10.66 5.93 -6.05
CA MET A 25 -9.83 6.93 -6.70
C MET A 25 -10.66 7.71 -7.73
N TYR A 26 -10.55 9.03 -7.76
CA TYR A 26 -11.20 9.82 -8.80
C TYR A 26 -10.48 9.65 -10.15
N SER A 27 -11.23 9.24 -11.17
CA SER A 27 -10.76 9.08 -12.54
C SER A 27 -11.18 10.27 -13.39
N SER A 28 -10.20 11.05 -13.86
CA SER A 28 -10.47 12.19 -14.75
C SER A 28 -11.03 11.76 -16.11
N LYS A 29 -10.80 10.52 -16.52
CA LYS A 29 -11.27 9.94 -17.79
C LYS A 29 -12.77 9.66 -17.73
N THR A 30 -13.23 9.01 -16.67
CA THR A 30 -14.65 8.63 -16.51
C THR A 30 -15.46 9.65 -15.72
N LYS A 31 -14.79 10.66 -15.12
CA LYS A 31 -15.37 11.68 -14.23
C LYS A 31 -16.07 11.07 -13.00
N LYS A 32 -15.64 9.89 -12.58
CA LYS A 32 -16.23 9.13 -11.48
C LYS A 32 -15.15 8.61 -10.53
N TYR A 33 -15.58 8.24 -9.33
CA TYR A 33 -14.77 7.45 -8.42
C TYR A 33 -14.79 5.98 -8.84
N GLU A 34 -13.61 5.38 -8.97
CA GLU A 34 -13.41 3.98 -9.34
C GLU A 34 -12.82 3.22 -8.15
N GLU A 35 -13.30 2.00 -7.92
CA GLU A 35 -12.85 1.15 -6.82
C GLU A 35 -11.39 0.71 -7.03
N VAL A 36 -10.59 0.82 -5.97
CA VAL A 36 -9.23 0.31 -5.90
C VAL A 36 -9.15 -0.60 -4.68
N LYS A 37 -9.03 -1.91 -4.92
CA LYS A 37 -8.85 -2.89 -3.85
C LYS A 37 -7.39 -2.91 -3.42
N ILE A 38 -7.16 -2.76 -2.13
CA ILE A 38 -5.85 -2.75 -1.50
C ILE A 38 -5.67 -4.04 -0.71
N PHE A 39 -4.47 -4.62 -0.79
CA PHE A 39 -4.04 -5.73 0.04
C PHE A 39 -2.66 -5.43 0.63
N THR A 40 -2.28 -6.18 1.67
CA THR A 40 -0.96 -6.03 2.30
C THR A 40 -0.04 -7.17 1.88
N GLN A 41 1.15 -6.84 1.37
CA GLN A 41 2.21 -7.79 1.04
C GLN A 41 3.50 -7.31 1.69
N ASP A 42 4.12 -8.15 2.53
CA ASP A 42 5.34 -7.79 3.27
C ASP A 42 5.18 -6.47 4.08
N GLY A 43 3.99 -6.19 4.61
CA GLY A 43 3.73 -4.91 5.32
C GLY A 43 3.65 -3.67 4.41
N LEU A 44 3.65 -3.85 3.08
CA LEU A 44 3.35 -2.80 2.12
C LEU A 44 1.88 -2.90 1.71
N LYS A 45 1.14 -1.80 1.83
CA LYS A 45 -0.24 -1.72 1.32
C LYS A 45 -0.19 -1.39 -0.17
N ILE A 46 -0.65 -2.31 -1.02
CA ILE A 46 -0.55 -2.23 -2.48
C ILE A 46 -1.87 -2.57 -3.17
N SER A 47 -2.08 -2.06 -4.38
CA SER A 47 -3.30 -2.30 -5.14
C SER A 47 -3.34 -3.70 -5.78
N SER A 48 -4.53 -4.31 -5.82
CA SER A 48 -4.78 -5.68 -6.30
C SER A 48 -4.38 -5.95 -7.74
N ASN A 49 -4.31 -4.94 -8.61
CA ASN A 49 -3.75 -5.09 -9.97
C ASN A 49 -2.24 -5.41 -9.97
N CYS A 50 -1.59 -5.42 -8.80
CA CYS A 50 -0.27 -5.99 -8.63
C CYS A 50 -0.24 -7.52 -8.79
N ILE A 51 -1.35 -8.22 -8.55
CA ILE A 51 -1.42 -9.67 -8.69
C ILE A 51 -1.56 -10.04 -10.18
N LYS A 52 -0.53 -10.66 -10.75
CA LYS A 52 -0.55 -11.21 -12.11
C LYS A 52 -0.40 -12.73 -12.04
N LYS A 53 -1.28 -13.46 -12.72
CA LYS A 53 -1.26 -14.94 -12.73
C LYS A 53 -1.21 -15.57 -11.32
N GLY A 54 -1.92 -14.97 -10.37
CA GLY A 54 -2.01 -15.46 -8.99
C GLY A 54 -0.81 -15.15 -8.10
N LYS A 55 0.17 -14.36 -8.55
CA LYS A 55 1.33 -13.95 -7.75
C LYS A 55 1.53 -12.43 -7.83
N PRO A 56 2.05 -11.78 -6.77
CA PRO A 56 2.45 -10.38 -6.86
C PRO A 56 3.59 -10.19 -7.87
N ASP A 57 3.35 -9.40 -8.90
CA ASP A 57 4.32 -9.08 -9.96
C ASP A 57 4.01 -7.69 -10.54
N CYS A 58 4.54 -6.66 -9.89
CA CYS A 58 4.29 -5.28 -10.27
C CYS A 58 5.41 -4.33 -9.85
N GLU A 59 5.39 -3.15 -10.44
CA GLU A 59 6.34 -2.08 -10.13
C GLU A 59 6.23 -1.61 -8.68
N ALA A 60 5.02 -1.46 -8.13
CA ALA A 60 4.81 -1.06 -6.74
C ALA A 60 5.53 -1.96 -5.73
N LEU A 61 5.42 -3.28 -5.90
CA LEU A 61 6.09 -4.24 -5.03
C LEU A 61 7.60 -4.25 -5.26
N ARG A 62 8.06 -4.24 -6.52
CA ARG A 62 9.49 -4.19 -6.85
C ARG A 62 10.17 -2.95 -6.26
N VAL A 63 9.51 -1.80 -6.31
CA VAL A 63 10.01 -0.55 -5.73
C VAL A 63 9.99 -0.62 -4.21
N GLY A 64 8.90 -1.07 -3.60
CA GLY A 64 8.81 -1.13 -2.13
C GLY A 64 9.75 -2.15 -1.49
N LEU A 65 10.07 -3.25 -2.18
CA LEU A 65 11.08 -4.22 -1.70
C LEU A 65 12.51 -3.87 -2.14
N GLY A 66 12.66 -2.85 -2.97
CA GLY A 66 13.93 -2.45 -3.57
C GLY A 66 14.77 -1.56 -2.65
N SER A 67 15.79 -0.96 -3.25
CA SER A 67 16.67 -0.02 -2.56
C SER A 67 16.04 1.36 -2.45
N ALA A 68 16.33 2.03 -1.33
CA ALA A 68 16.01 3.44 -1.14
C ALA A 68 16.65 4.29 -2.25
N LYS A 69 15.90 5.28 -2.73
CA LYS A 69 16.42 6.40 -3.51
C LYS A 69 16.53 7.65 -2.66
N GLU A 70 17.40 8.57 -3.08
CA GLU A 70 17.47 9.91 -2.52
C GLU A 70 16.12 10.61 -2.58
N LYS A 71 15.80 11.37 -1.53
CA LYS A 71 14.60 12.21 -1.49
C LYS A 71 14.75 13.33 -2.52
N PRO A 72 13.66 13.73 -3.21
CA PRO A 72 13.71 14.90 -4.08
C PRO A 72 14.23 16.14 -3.33
N GLN A 73 15.29 16.76 -3.84
CA GLN A 73 15.91 17.94 -3.24
C GLN A 73 14.99 19.18 -3.31
N GLY A 74 15.27 20.18 -2.50
CA GLY A 74 14.52 21.43 -2.42
C GLY A 74 13.50 21.48 -1.27
N PRO A 75 12.82 22.63 -1.09
CA PRO A 75 11.88 22.85 0.00
C PRO A 75 10.83 21.74 0.08
N VAL A 76 10.54 21.26 1.29
CA VAL A 76 9.45 20.30 1.51
C VAL A 76 8.14 21.06 1.45
N LEU A 77 7.58 21.17 0.24
CA LEU A 77 6.22 21.64 0.03
C LEU A 77 5.27 20.44 0.01
N GLY A 78 4.38 20.34 1.00
CA GLY A 78 3.40 19.25 1.11
C GLY A 78 3.89 17.99 1.83
N ASN A 79 3.15 16.88 1.67
CA ASN A 79 3.43 15.62 2.35
C ASN A 79 4.75 14.99 1.84
N PRO A 80 5.75 14.72 2.71
CA PRO A 80 7.03 14.16 2.30
C PRO A 80 6.93 12.76 1.68
N ALA A 81 5.99 11.92 2.14
CA ALA A 81 5.76 10.59 1.57
C ALA A 81 5.17 10.67 0.16
N ALA A 82 4.20 11.57 -0.05
CA ALA A 82 3.63 11.85 -1.36
C ALA A 82 4.70 12.36 -2.35
N ARG A 83 5.59 13.25 -1.91
CA ARG A 83 6.73 13.72 -2.72
C ARG A 83 7.68 12.58 -3.09
N TYR A 84 7.88 11.62 -2.21
CA TYR A 84 8.82 10.52 -2.44
C TYR A 84 8.44 9.63 -3.62
N CYS A 85 7.16 9.58 -4.00
CA CYS A 85 6.71 8.90 -5.22
C CYS A 85 7.49 9.35 -6.47
N ALA A 86 7.84 10.64 -6.57
CA ALA A 86 8.53 11.21 -7.72
C ALA A 86 9.95 10.64 -7.92
N ALA A 87 10.62 10.16 -6.86
CA ALA A 87 11.93 9.52 -6.98
C ALA A 87 11.88 8.22 -7.84
N PHE A 88 10.69 7.65 -7.99
CA PHE A 88 10.42 6.44 -8.77
C PHE A 88 9.61 6.69 -10.04
N ASN A 89 9.57 7.94 -10.52
CA ASN A 89 8.73 8.34 -11.67
C ASN A 89 7.23 8.00 -11.48
N ALA A 90 6.79 7.88 -10.22
CA ALA A 90 5.40 7.60 -9.87
C ALA A 90 4.68 8.91 -9.53
N GLY A 91 3.42 9.02 -9.96
CA GLY A 91 2.55 10.12 -9.53
C GLY A 91 1.96 9.85 -8.15
N ASN A 92 1.58 10.88 -7.40
CA ASN A 92 0.79 10.73 -6.19
C ASN A 92 -0.71 10.95 -6.48
N ARG A 93 -1.57 10.12 -5.87
CA ARG A 93 -3.03 10.22 -5.93
C ARG A 93 -3.66 10.01 -4.56
N ILE A 94 -4.74 10.73 -4.32
CA ILE A 94 -5.59 10.55 -3.15
C ILE A 94 -6.65 9.49 -3.44
N LEU A 95 -6.63 8.44 -2.62
CA LEU A 95 -7.68 7.45 -2.51
C LEU A 95 -8.54 7.77 -1.28
N LYS A 96 -9.84 7.51 -1.36
CA LYS A 96 -10.77 7.76 -0.26
C LYS A 96 -11.41 6.46 0.21
N ASP A 97 -11.71 6.35 1.49
CA ASP A 97 -12.60 5.29 1.98
C ASP A 97 -14.09 5.70 1.85
N GLU A 98 -14.99 4.87 2.38
CA GLU A 98 -16.43 5.16 2.42
C GLU A 98 -16.77 6.38 3.29
N LYS A 99 -15.96 6.65 4.32
CA LYS A 99 -16.09 7.79 5.25
C LYS A 99 -15.42 9.06 4.71
N ASN A 100 -14.86 9.02 3.50
CA ASN A 100 -14.08 10.08 2.86
C ASN A 100 -12.77 10.44 3.57
N ASN A 101 -12.21 9.55 4.38
CA ASN A 101 -10.82 9.67 4.83
C ASN A 101 -9.89 9.55 3.62
N GLU A 102 -8.81 10.32 3.60
CA GLU A 102 -7.90 10.44 2.47
C GLU A 102 -6.59 9.68 2.72
N TYR A 103 -6.12 8.98 1.69
CA TYR A 103 -4.91 8.17 1.71
C TYR A 103 -4.06 8.45 0.48
N ASP A 104 -2.78 8.74 0.69
CA ASP A 104 -1.82 9.04 -0.37
C ASP A 104 -1.20 7.76 -0.96
N TYR A 105 -1.40 7.52 -2.25
CA TYR A 105 -0.79 6.40 -2.98
C TYR A 105 0.13 6.88 -4.10
N CYS A 106 1.29 6.23 -4.25
CA CYS A 106 2.10 6.36 -5.45
C CYS A 106 1.52 5.46 -6.54
N VAL A 107 1.29 6.01 -7.73
CA VAL A 107 0.77 5.31 -8.92
C VAL A 107 1.88 5.16 -9.94
N PHE A 108 2.23 3.92 -10.25
CA PHE A 108 3.32 3.55 -11.14
C PHE A 108 2.87 3.43 -12.60
N SER A 109 3.85 3.29 -13.49
CA SER A 109 3.62 3.23 -14.94
C SER A 109 2.81 2.00 -15.38
N ASP A 110 2.95 0.89 -14.67
CA ASP A 110 2.17 -0.33 -14.87
C ASP A 110 0.76 -0.27 -14.22
N GLY A 111 0.40 0.87 -13.66
CA GLY A 111 -0.87 1.13 -12.97
C GLY A 111 -0.94 0.58 -11.55
N SER A 112 0.05 -0.18 -11.08
CA SER A 112 0.09 -0.62 -9.68
C SER A 112 0.28 0.57 -8.75
N MET A 113 -0.16 0.41 -7.50
CA MET A 113 -0.11 1.46 -6.49
C MET A 113 0.47 0.93 -5.17
N ILE A 114 1.13 1.81 -4.43
CA ILE A 114 1.61 1.58 -3.06
C ILE A 114 1.25 2.76 -2.18
N ASP A 115 0.84 2.49 -0.94
CA ASP A 115 0.67 3.52 0.08
C ASP A 115 2.00 4.27 0.28
N SER A 116 1.94 5.60 0.12
CA SER A 116 3.14 6.43 0.08
C SER A 116 3.92 6.40 1.38
N TRP A 117 3.24 6.32 2.53
CA TRP A 117 3.88 6.22 3.84
C TRP A 117 4.51 4.86 4.06
N SER A 118 3.88 3.79 3.61
CA SER A 118 4.45 2.43 3.63
C SER A 118 5.77 2.39 2.86
N LEU A 119 5.81 2.97 1.65
CA LEU A 119 7.03 3.10 0.86
C LEU A 119 8.08 3.99 1.55
N TYR A 120 7.66 5.17 2.03
CA TYR A 120 8.56 6.13 2.65
C TYR A 120 9.24 5.53 3.89
N TYR A 121 8.48 4.94 4.81
CA TYR A 121 9.05 4.32 6.00
C TYR A 121 9.89 3.09 5.69
N ARG A 122 9.50 2.29 4.69
CA ARG A 122 10.31 1.15 4.27
C ARG A 122 11.74 1.54 3.88
N HIS A 123 11.92 2.70 3.27
CA HIS A 123 13.22 3.19 2.79
C HIS A 123 13.96 4.11 3.77
N HIS A 124 13.34 4.51 4.88
CA HIS A 124 13.89 5.52 5.82
C HIS A 124 13.75 5.13 7.29
N LYS A 125 13.68 3.83 7.58
CA LYS A 125 13.82 3.31 8.94
C LYS A 125 15.27 3.38 9.40
#